data_AF-A0AAJ1B3D4-F1
#
_entry.id   AF-A0AAJ1B3D4-F1
#
_cell.length_a   1.000
_cell.length_b   1.000
_cell.length_c   1.000
_cell.angle_alpha   90.00
_cell.angle_beta   90.00
_cell.angle_gamma   90.00
#
_symmetry.space_group_name_H-M   'P 1'
#
loop_
_entity.id
_entity.type
_entity.pdbx_description
1 polymer ?
#
loop_
_entity_poly.entity_id
_entity_poly.type
_entity_poly.pdbx_seq_one_letter_code
_entity_poly.pdbx_strand_id
1 'polypeptide(L)' 'DIITTVSPTYAREILTPEYGEGLQNILEMRKYDLYGILNGVDYDVINPATDPQIVKNYDLETVFKDKIVNKL' A
#
# COMPACT_ATOMS: atom_id res chain seq x y z
N ASP A 1 -16.49 -5.11 17.51
CA ASP A 1 -15.25 -5.37 16.74
C ASP A 1 -15.25 -4.59 15.44
N ILE A 2 -14.08 -4.15 14.98
CA ILE A 2 -13.86 -3.35 13.77
C ILE A 2 -12.99 -4.15 12.80
N ILE A 3 -13.20 -3.98 11.49
CA ILE A 3 -12.42 -4.60 10.43
C ILE A 3 -11.58 -3.53 9.75
N THR A 4 -10.26 -3.74 9.64
CA THR A 4 -9.35 -2.77 9.04
C THR A 4 -8.58 -3.37 7.87
N THR A 5 -8.31 -2.54 6.86
CA THR A 5 -7.39 -2.86 5.76
C THR A 5 -6.33 -1.78 5.62
N VAL A 6 -5.28 -2.05 4.84
CA VAL A 6 -4.14 -1.14 4.65
C VAL A 6 -4.35 -0.04 3.58
N SER A 7 -5.56 0.04 3.01
CA SER A 7 -5.89 1.02 1.98
C SER A 7 -7.38 1.29 1.91
N PRO A 8 -7.82 2.56 1.86
CA PRO A 8 -9.21 2.92 1.60
C PRO A 8 -9.76 2.32 0.31
N THR A 9 -8.93 2.20 -0.73
CA THR A 9 -9.33 1.60 -2.00
C THR A 9 -9.51 0.10 -1.84
N TYR A 10 -8.58 -0.57 -1.17
CA TYR A 10 -8.67 -2.01 -0.94
C TYR A 10 -9.90 -2.38 -0.09
N ALA A 11 -10.25 -1.56 0.91
CA ALA A 11 -11.48 -1.74 1.68
C ALA A 11 -12.76 -1.71 0.81
N ARG A 12 -12.76 -1.00 -0.33
CA ARG A 12 -13.87 -1.00 -1.29
C ARG A 12 -13.78 -2.17 -2.27
N GLU A 13 -12.57 -2.52 -2.72
CA GLU A 13 -12.36 -3.59 -3.69
C GLU A 13 -12.81 -4.94 -3.13
N ILE A 14 -12.49 -5.27 -1.87
CA ILE A 14 -12.85 -6.57 -1.27
C ILE A 14 -14.36 -6.76 -1.04
N LEU A 15 -15.17 -5.73 -1.29
CA LEU A 15 -16.63 -5.82 -1.29
C LEU A 15 -17.18 -6.32 -2.63
N THR A 16 -16.33 -6.46 -3.65
CA THR A 16 -16.74 -6.97 -4.97
C THR A 16 -16.39 -8.46 -5.12
N PRO A 17 -17.12 -9.22 -5.97
CA PRO A 17 -16.81 -10.63 -6.22
C PRO A 17 -15.41 -10.90 -6.77
N GLU A 18 -14.86 -9.95 -7.54
CA GLU A 18 -13.58 -10.08 -8.23
C GLU A 18 -12.40 -10.05 -7.25
N TYR A 19 -12.51 -9.34 -6.13
CA TYR A 19 -11.42 -9.13 -5.17
C TYR A 19 -11.76 -9.60 -3.75
N GLY A 20 -13.00 -9.97 -3.48
CA GLY A 20 -13.46 -10.37 -2.16
C GLY A 20 -13.18 -11.83 -1.80
N GLU A 21 -12.66 -12.64 -2.73
CA GLU A 21 -12.21 -14.04 -2.48
C GLU A 21 -13.28 -14.91 -1.77
N GLY A 22 -14.55 -14.71 -2.13
CA GLY A 22 -15.69 -15.42 -1.52
C GLY A 22 -16.20 -14.82 -0.20
N LEU A 23 -15.52 -13.81 0.36
CA LEU A 23 -15.90 -13.11 1.59
C LEU A 23 -16.71 -11.84 1.36
N GLN A 24 -16.85 -11.39 0.11
CA GLN A 24 -17.50 -10.13 -0.24
C GLN A 24 -18.88 -9.95 0.40
N ASN A 25 -19.70 -11.01 0.43
CA ASN A 25 -21.04 -10.95 1.01
C ASN A 25 -21.00 -10.73 2.53
N ILE A 26 -20.04 -11.33 3.23
CA ILE A 26 -19.86 -11.18 4.68
C ILE A 26 -19.31 -9.79 5.00
N LEU A 27 -18.34 -9.33 4.21
CA LEU A 27 -17.74 -8.01 4.37
C LEU A 27 -18.75 -6.90 4.06
N GLU A 28 -19.60 -7.07 3.06
CA GLU A 28 -20.67 -6.12 2.70
C GLU A 28 -21.71 -5.98 3.82
N MET A 29 -22.09 -7.08 4.48
CA MET A 29 -22.97 -7.05 5.66
C MET A 29 -22.37 -6.22 6.81
N ARG A 30 -21.04 -6.09 6.85
CA ARG A 30 -20.29 -5.36 7.88
C ARG A 30 -19.59 -4.11 7.35
N LYS A 31 -20.00 -3.58 6.20
CA LYS A 31 -19.30 -2.45 5.55
C LYS A 31 -19.19 -1.20 6.43
N TYR A 32 -20.12 -0.99 7.36
CA TYR A 32 -20.07 0.13 8.29
C TYR A 32 -19.02 -0.03 9.39
N ASP A 33 -18.53 -1.26 9.61
CA ASP A 33 -17.41 -1.57 10.51
C ASP A 33 -16.09 -1.75 9.74
N LEU A 34 -16.08 -1.62 8.41
CA LEU A 34 -14.93 -1.86 7.54
C LEU A 34 -14.27 -0.54 7.13
N TYR A 35 -13.01 -0.38 7.50
CA TYR A 35 -12.24 0.83 7.23
C TYR A 35 -10.90 0.52 6.57
N GLY A 36 -10.53 1.29 5.56
CA GLY A 36 -9.18 1.27 5.03
C GLY A 36 -8.34 2.37 5.66
N ILE A 37 -7.24 1.99 6.30
CA ILE A 37 -6.27 2.88 6.91
C ILE A 37 -5.04 2.87 6.01
N LEU A 38 -4.72 4.01 5.41
CA LEU A 38 -3.56 4.11 4.52
C LEU A 38 -2.27 3.83 5.31
N ASN A 39 -1.44 2.92 4.79
CA ASN A 39 -0.12 2.68 5.37
C ASN A 39 0.73 3.96 5.32
N GLY A 40 1.33 4.28 6.46
CA GLY A 40 2.34 5.33 6.57
C GLY A 40 3.73 4.83 6.17
N VAL A 41 4.60 5.78 5.84
CA VAL A 41 6.04 5.57 5.71
C VAL A 41 6.75 6.72 6.43
N ASP A 42 7.84 6.43 7.10
CA ASP A 42 8.72 7.46 7.69
C ASP A 42 9.68 7.95 6.62
N TYR A 43 9.55 9.22 6.21
CA TYR A 43 10.37 9.81 5.15
C TYR A 43 11.76 10.22 5.62
N ASP A 44 12.00 10.37 6.93
CA ASP A 44 13.34 10.65 7.44
C ASP A 44 14.18 9.38 7.43
N VAL A 45 13.53 8.23 7.64
CA VAL A 45 14.17 6.92 7.61
C VAL A 45 14.25 6.36 6.18
N ILE A 46 13.16 6.45 5.41
CA ILE A 46 13.01 5.82 4.09
C ILE A 46 13.04 6.90 3.00
N ASN A 47 14.16 7.60 2.92
CA ASN A 47 14.42 8.59 1.87
C ASN A 47 15.29 7.98 0.75
N PRO A 48 14.77 7.66 -0.44
CA PRO A 48 15.57 7.05 -1.50
C PRO A 48 16.74 7.93 -1.97
N ALA A 49 16.71 9.25 -1.73
CA ALA A 49 17.80 10.14 -2.09
C ALA A 49 19.03 10.01 -1.17
N THR A 50 18.85 9.50 0.06
CA THR A 50 19.92 9.44 1.07
C THR A 50 20.03 8.10 1.80
N ASP A 51 19.09 7.17 1.60
CA ASP A 51 19.04 5.89 2.27
C ASP A 51 20.26 5.03 1.92
N PRO A 52 21.14 4.71 2.89
CA PRO A 52 22.33 3.89 2.64
C PRO A 52 22.01 2.40 2.45
N GLN A 53 20.77 1.95 2.68
CA GLN A 53 20.37 0.56 2.56
C GLN A 53 20.05 0.14 1.12
N ILE A 54 19.85 1.09 0.20
CA ILE A 54 19.61 0.81 -1.21
C ILE A 54 20.90 0.94 -2.01
N VAL A 55 21.05 0.10 -3.04
CA VAL A 55 22.27 0.01 -3.86
C VAL A 55 22.60 1.34 -4.55
N LYS A 56 21.58 2.05 -5.00
CA LYS A 56 21.71 3.34 -5.71
C LYS A 56 20.65 4.31 -5.21
N ASN A 57 21.09 5.41 -4.61
CA ASN A 57 20.20 6.52 -4.27
C ASN A 57 19.62 7.19 -5.51
N TYR A 58 18.38 7.63 -5.41
CA TYR A 58 17.65 8.31 -6.46
C TYR A 58 16.63 9.30 -5.89
N ASP A 59 16.29 10.30 -6.70
CA ASP A 59 15.32 11.35 -6.41
C ASP A 59 14.27 11.42 -7.53
N LEU A 60 13.45 12.48 -7.54
CA LEU A 60 12.39 12.66 -8.53
C LEU A 60 12.90 12.77 -9.97
N GLU A 61 14.12 13.27 -10.18
CA GLU A 61 14.70 13.45 -11.52
C GLU A 61 15.29 12.12 -12.05
N THR A 62 15.87 11.34 -11.14
CA THR A 62 16.59 10.11 -11.47
C THR A 62 15.76 8.83 -11.29
N VAL A 63 14.55 8.92 -10.74
CA VAL A 63 13.70 7.77 -10.35
C VAL A 63 13.54 6.71 -11.44
N PHE A 64 13.39 7.08 -12.71
CA PHE A 64 13.18 6.09 -13.77
C PHE A 64 14.45 5.36 -14.16
N LYS A 65 15.60 6.01 -14.03
CA LYS A 65 16.91 5.47 -14.42
C LYS A 65 17.55 4.66 -13.29
N ASP A 66 17.50 5.18 -12.07
CA ASP A 66 18.35 4.70 -10.98
C ASP A 66 17.59 3.77 -10.03
N LYS A 67 16.25 3.91 -9.90
CA LYS A 67 15.43 2.99 -9.08
C LYS A 67 15.48 1.55 -9.58
N ILE A 68 15.64 1.32 -10.89
CA ILE A 68 15.66 -0.02 -11.48
C ILE A 68 16.85 -0.83 -10.96
N VAL A 69 17.97 -0.16 -10.64
CA VAL A 69 19.19 -0.80 -10.13
C VAL A 69 18.94 -1.45 -8.77
N ASN A 70 18.02 -0.90 -7.96
CA ASN A 70 17.66 -1.44 -6.65
C ASN A 70 16.72 -2.66 -6.71
N LYS A 71 16.34 -3.12 -7.90
CA LYS A 71 15.45 -4.28 -8.11
C LYS A 71 16.14 -5.46 -8.80
N LEU A 72 17.44 -5.32 -9.11
CA LEU A 72 18.29 -6.35 -9.69
C LEU A 72 18.97 -7.16 -8.58
#